data_AF-A0A1Z4KV46-F1
#
_entry.id   AF-A0A1Z4KV46-F1
#
_cell.length_a   1.000
_cell.length_b   1.000
_cell.length_c   1.000
_cell.angle_alpha   90.00
_cell.angle_beta   90.00
_cell.angle_gamma   90.00
#
_symmetry.space_group_name_H-M   'P 1'
#
loop_
_entity.id
_entity.type
_entity.pdbx_description
1 polymer ?
#
loop_
_entity_poly.entity_id
_entity_poly.type
_entity_poly.pdbx_seq_one_letter_code
_entity_poly.pdbx_strand_id
1 'polypeptide(L)'
;MSSCLMKVEKRIRKEVPGLGERIRRARKIDKRSLQEIAALAGMSTPNWYAIENEEMKTLPLATLRRIEAALGVSFDVNFDETQEESEEDSDD
;
A
#
# COMPACT_ATOMS: atom_id res chain seq x y z
N MET A 1 18.58 37.88 -16.82
CA MET A 1 19.19 36.69 -16.18
C MET A 1 18.17 35.57 -16.29
N SER A 2 18.40 34.57 -17.13
CA SER A 2 17.46 33.45 -17.27
C SER A 2 17.77 32.43 -16.18
N SER A 3 16.98 32.40 -15.10
CA SER A 3 17.06 31.31 -14.12
C SER A 3 16.24 30.14 -14.64
N CYS A 4 16.90 29.13 -15.19
CA CYS A 4 16.27 27.82 -15.30
C CYS A 4 16.60 27.02 -14.03
N LEU A 5 15.63 26.92 -13.14
CA LEU A 5 15.54 25.93 -12.07
C LEU A 5 14.21 25.23 -12.33
N MET A 6 14.11 23.90 -12.45
CA MET A 6 14.18 22.96 -11.33
C MET A 6 14.12 21.53 -11.89
N LYS A 7 14.81 20.58 -11.26
CA LYS A 7 14.50 19.15 -11.41
C LYS A 7 14.53 18.52 -10.03
N VAL A 8 13.38 18.02 -9.59
CA VAL A 8 13.25 17.24 -8.36
C VAL A 8 12.40 16.02 -8.67
N GLU A 9 12.94 14.85 -8.35
CA GLU A 9 12.25 13.57 -8.45
C GLU A 9 12.73 12.68 -7.31
N LYS A 10 11.81 12.11 -6.54
CA LYS A 10 12.08 11.00 -5.62
C LYS A 10 11.13 9.87 -5.96
N ARG A 11 11.67 8.71 -6.37
CA ARG A 11 10.92 7.45 -6.50
C ARG A 11 11.49 6.45 -5.50
N ILE A 12 10.68 6.04 -4.55
CA ILE A 12 11.02 4.98 -3.58
C ILE A 12 10.13 3.79 -3.87
N ARG A 13 10.71 2.58 -3.82
CA ARG A 13 9.98 1.32 -3.86
C ARG A 13 10.35 0.53 -2.62
N LYS A 14 9.34 -0.05 -1.99
CA LYS A 14 9.49 -0.93 -0.82
C LYS A 14 8.84 -2.24 -1.17
N GLU A 15 9.56 -3.34 -0.97
CA GLU A 15 8.98 -4.67 -1.11
C GLU A 15 8.13 -4.96 0.13
N VAL A 16 6.88 -5.36 -0.10
CA VAL A 16 5.94 -5.72 0.96
C VAL A 16 5.31 -7.06 0.56
N PRO A 17 6.02 -8.18 0.78
CA PRO A 17 5.53 -9.48 0.37
C PRO A 17 4.22 -9.84 1.08
N GLY A 18 3.27 -10.40 0.34
CA GLY A 18 1.97 -10.84 0.88
C GLY A 18 1.00 -9.70 1.20
N LEU A 19 1.25 -8.48 0.70
CA LEU A 19 0.34 -7.35 0.83
C LEU A 19 -1.03 -7.67 0.22
N GLY A 20 -1.09 -8.36 -0.92
CA GLY A 20 -2.34 -8.74 -1.57
C GLY A 20 -3.20 -9.65 -0.70
N GLU A 21 -2.59 -10.64 -0.04
CA GLU A 21 -3.31 -11.54 0.87
C GLU A 21 -3.75 -10.84 2.16
N ARG A 22 -2.97 -9.88 2.66
CA ARG A 22 -3.38 -9.03 3.80
C ARG A 22 -4.61 -8.20 3.46
N ILE A 23 -4.64 -7.59 2.27
CA ILE A 23 -5.80 -6.83 1.75
C ILE A 23 -7.02 -7.75 1.61
N ARG A 24 -6.82 -8.95 1.04
CA ARG A 24 -7.89 -9.94 0.89
C ARG A 24 -8.50 -10.35 2.21
N ARG A 25 -7.68 -10.62 3.23
CA ARG A 25 -8.18 -10.99 4.56
C ARG A 25 -9.00 -9.87 5.18
N ALA A 26 -8.52 -8.62 5.13
CA ALA A 26 -9.26 -7.46 5.62
C ALA A 26 -10.61 -7.32 4.90
N ARG A 27 -10.65 -7.45 3.57
CA ARG A 27 -11.90 -7.43 2.81
C ARG A 27 -12.86 -8.55 3.21
N LYS A 28 -12.38 -9.78 3.43
CA LYS A 28 -13.24 -10.92 3.79
C LYS A 28 -13.88 -10.80 5.18
N ILE A 29 -13.26 -10.03 6.08
CA ILE A 29 -13.81 -9.71 7.40
C ILE A 29 -14.88 -8.61 7.29
N ASP A 30 -14.75 -7.74 6.29
CA ASP A 30 -15.74 -6.71 6.00
C ASP A 30 -17.08 -7.33 5.58
N LYS A 31 -18.18 -6.74 6.05
CA LYS A 31 -19.54 -7.21 5.77
C LYS A 31 -20.07 -6.69 4.43
N ARG A 32 -19.45 -5.64 3.88
CA ARG A 32 -19.83 -5.04 2.61
C ARG A 32 -19.40 -5.92 1.45
N SER A 33 -20.08 -5.77 0.31
CA SER A 33 -19.70 -6.47 -0.91
C SER A 33 -18.36 -5.95 -1.46
N LEU A 34 -17.66 -6.79 -2.23
CA LEU A 34 -16.46 -6.37 -2.94
C LEU A 34 -16.73 -5.15 -3.84
N GLN A 35 -17.89 -5.10 -4.50
CA GLN A 35 -18.26 -4.00 -5.38
C GLN A 35 -18.37 -2.67 -4.63
N GLU A 36 -19.00 -2.68 -3.44
CA GLU A 36 -19.09 -1.49 -2.59
C GLU A 36 -17.71 -1.05 -2.10
N ILE A 37 -16.88 -1.98 -1.62
CA ILE A 37 -15.54 -1.67 -1.11
C ILE A 37 -14.65 -1.10 -2.24
N ALA A 38 -14.68 -1.73 -3.42
CA ALA A 38 -13.91 -1.25 -4.57
C ALA A 38 -14.38 0.15 -5.03
N ALA A 39 -15.69 0.39 -5.03
CA ALA A 39 -16.26 1.71 -5.34
C ALA A 39 -15.82 2.78 -4.33
N LEU A 40 -15.82 2.46 -3.03
CA LEU A 40 -15.33 3.36 -1.97
C LEU A 40 -13.83 3.68 -2.13
N ALA A 41 -13.02 2.73 -2.61
CA ALA A 41 -11.62 2.96 -2.92
C ALA A 41 -11.38 3.62 -4.30
N GLY A 42 -12.45 3.94 -5.03
CA GLY A 42 -12.40 4.58 -6.35
C GLY A 42 -11.80 3.68 -7.44
N MET A 43 -12.09 2.37 -7.42
CA MET A 43 -11.60 1.44 -8.44
C MET A 43 -12.61 0.36 -8.82
N SER A 44 -12.34 -0.35 -9.92
CA SER A 44 -13.17 -1.47 -10.39
C SER A 44 -12.86 -2.76 -9.62
N THR A 45 -13.82 -3.70 -9.61
CA THR A 45 -13.62 -5.02 -8.98
C THR A 45 -12.52 -5.86 -9.64
N PRO A 46 -12.28 -5.83 -10.97
CA PRO A 46 -11.12 -6.53 -11.54
C PRO A 46 -9.79 -5.92 -11.11
N ASN A 47 -9.70 -4.59 -11.00
CA ASN A 47 -8.50 -3.93 -10.50
C ASN A 47 -8.22 -4.36 -9.05
N TRP A 48 -9.26 -4.45 -8.22
CA TRP A 48 -9.14 -4.96 -6.86
C TRP A 48 -8.59 -6.40 -6.81
N TYR A 49 -9.14 -7.31 -7.62
CA TYR A 49 -8.64 -8.70 -7.67
C TYR A 49 -7.17 -8.78 -8.12
N ALA A 50 -6.76 -7.98 -9.10
CA ALA A 50 -5.37 -7.91 -9.53
C ALA A 50 -4.42 -7.44 -8.41
N ILE A 51 -4.89 -6.59 -7.49
CA ILE A 51 -4.13 -6.20 -6.28
C ILE A 51 -4.03 -7.37 -5.31
N GLU A 52 -5.15 -8.03 -5.01
CA GLU A 52 -5.17 -9.16 -4.08
C GLU A 52 -4.33 -10.36 -4.57
N ASN A 53 -4.26 -10.55 -5.87
CA ASN A 53 -3.45 -11.58 -6.52
C ASN A 53 -1.99 -11.17 -6.74
N GLU A 54 -1.63 -9.92 -6.39
CA GLU A 54 -0.29 -9.36 -6.64
C GLU A 54 0.15 -9.44 -8.12
N GLU A 55 -0.81 -9.37 -9.04
CA GLU A 55 -0.55 -9.38 -10.49
C GLU A 55 0.11 -8.07 -10.97
N MET A 56 0.00 -7.02 -10.16
CA MET A 56 0.63 -5.73 -10.42
C MET A 56 2.06 -5.70 -9.91
N LYS A 57 3.00 -5.27 -10.76
CA LYS A 57 4.40 -5.08 -10.37
C LYS A 57 4.61 -4.01 -9.29
N THR A 58 3.71 -3.02 -9.21
CA THR A 58 3.79 -1.92 -8.24
C THR A 58 2.39 -1.42 -7.89
N LEU A 59 2.09 -1.29 -6.60
CA LEU A 59 0.89 -0.63 -6.10
C LEU A 59 1.23 0.82 -5.69
N PRO A 60 0.67 1.86 -6.34
CA PRO A 60 0.89 3.24 -5.90
C PRO A 60 0.44 3.45 -4.45
N LEU A 61 1.25 4.15 -3.64
CA LEU A 61 0.93 4.41 -2.23
C LEU A 61 -0.43 5.09 -2.07
N ALA A 62 -0.77 6.04 -2.94
CA ALA A 62 -2.09 6.69 -2.91
C ALA A 62 -3.24 5.70 -3.12
N THR A 63 -3.04 4.65 -3.93
CA THR A 63 -4.04 3.59 -4.10
C THR A 63 -4.13 2.71 -2.85
N LEU A 64 -2.99 2.37 -2.23
CA LEU A 64 -2.98 1.67 -0.94
C LEU A 64 -3.73 2.45 0.15
N ARG A 65 -3.51 3.76 0.26
CA ARG A 65 -4.24 4.63 1.21
C ARG A 65 -5.75 4.64 0.97
N ARG A 66 -6.20 4.60 -0.28
CA ARG A 66 -7.65 4.48 -0.60
C ARG A 66 -8.22 3.13 -0.17
N ILE A 67 -7.45 2.05 -0.32
CA ILE A 67 -7.86 0.71 0.13
C ILE A 67 -7.96 0.67 1.65
N GLU A 68 -6.97 1.20 2.36
CA GLU A 68 -6.96 1.34 3.82
C GLU A 68 -8.17 2.13 4.32
N ALA A 69 -8.44 3.29 3.71
CA ALA A 69 -9.60 4.11 4.03
C ALA A 69 -10.93 3.38 3.77
N ALA A 70 -11.04 2.65 2.64
CA ALA A 70 -12.24 1.89 2.31
C ALA A 70 -12.48 0.76 3.31
N LEU A 71 -11.43 0.07 3.76
CA LEU A 71 -11.49 -1.07 4.70
C LEU A 71 -11.47 -0.65 6.18
N GLY A 72 -11.10 0.60 6.49
CA GLY A 72 -10.94 1.08 7.86
C GLY A 72 -9.77 0.43 8.60
N VAL A 73 -8.69 0.08 7.91
CA VAL A 73 -7.50 -0.58 8.49
C VAL A 73 -6.19 0.07 8.00
N SER A 74 -5.08 -0.15 8.72
CA SER A 74 -3.71 0.17 8.27
C SER A 74 -2.97 -1.10 7.86
N PHE A 75 -2.15 -1.03 6.81
CA PHE A 75 -1.19 -2.08 6.45
C PHE A 75 0.26 -1.71 6.82
N ASP A 76 0.46 -0.62 7.55
CA ASP A 76 1.75 -0.18 8.12
C ASP A 76 2.87 -0.04 7.08
N VAL A 77 2.49 0.29 5.83
CA VAL A 77 3.44 0.56 4.75
C VAL A 77 3.84 2.04 4.82
N ASN A 78 4.95 2.30 5.50
CA ASN A 78 5.55 3.64 5.61
C ASN A 78 6.88 3.72 4.85
N PHE A 79 7.12 4.92 4.29
CA PHE A 79 8.33 5.28 3.52
C PHE A 79 9.20 6.31 4.25
N ASP A 80 8.75 6.77 5.42
CA ASP A 80 9.54 7.61 6.30
C ASP A 80 10.47 6.68 7.09
N GLU A 81 11.76 6.77 6.78
CA GLU A 81 12.80 6.09 7.55
C GLU A 81 12.84 6.73 8.94
N THR A 82 12.27 6.08 9.93
CA THR A 82 12.91 6.03 11.24
C THR A 82 13.48 4.63 11.32
N GLN A 83 14.81 4.54 11.20
CA GLN A 83 15.52 3.30 11.44
C GLN A 83 15.31 2.96 12.92
N GLU A 84 14.39 2.06 13.23
CA GLU A 84 14.51 1.30 14.46
C GLU A 84 15.53 0.21 14.16
N GLU A 85 16.78 0.51 14.52
CA GLU A 85 17.80 -0.51 14.73
C GLU A 85 17.24 -1.49 15.76
N SER A 86 16.86 -2.69 15.31
CA SER A 86 16.74 -3.81 16.23
C SER A 86 18.17 -4.22 16.62
N GLU A 87 18.66 -3.65 17.71
CA GLU A 87 19.72 -4.23 18.52
C GLU A 87 19.20 -5.60 19.00
N GLU A 88 19.49 -6.67 18.25
CA GLU A 88 19.57 -8.01 18.83
C GLU A 88 20.96 -8.15 19.45
N ASP A 89 21.16 -7.45 20.56
CA ASP A 89 22.14 -7.82 21.57
C ASP A 89 21.47 -8.87 22.48
N SER A 90 21.86 -10.14 22.34
CA SER A 90 21.92 -11.03 23.50
C SER A 90 22.87 -12.19 23.22
N ASP A 91 24.00 -12.12 23.91
CA ASP A 91 24.98 -13.18 24.16
C ASP A 91 24.34 -14.53 24.52
N ASP A 92 24.90 -15.62 23.94
CA ASP A 92 25.28 -16.84 24.66
C ASP A 92 26.40 -17.59 23.91
#